data_AF-A0AB35BEF6-F1
#
_entry.id   AF-A0AB35BEF6-F1
#
_cell.length_a   1.000
_cell.length_b   1.000
_cell.length_c   1.000
_cell.angle_alpha   90.00
_cell.angle_beta   90.00
_cell.angle_gamma   90.00
#
_symmetry.space_group_name_H-M   'P 1'
#
loop_
_entity.id
_entity.type
_entity.pdbx_description
1 polymer ?
#
loop_
_entity_poly.entity_id
_entity_poly.type
_entity_poly.pdbx_seq_one_letter_code
_entity_poly.pdbx_strand_id
1 'polypeptide(L)'
;MNGKNLARRTTAAFAIGATATLVFAGTAGADPQSDGIQDLRKAAANSEANSAAVDVLVGSPLVTTNIASSFGLFAFTSPTLGCGPGVPITLTGASASSGGDLKAGQIRFQASPRVSGVAKGSGLTAVWVNTSTGASGIAPIDGVTEFGTPSLSKVVDSGPGNVAAALFGTVTYADATCVVLPTVGMFTVAPDAPAAPAK
;
A
#
# COMPACT_ATOMS: atom_id res chain seq x y z
N MET A 1 -42.48 -44.97 33.69
CA MET A 1 -41.35 -44.04 33.43
C MET A 1 -41.91 -42.62 33.40
N ASN A 2 -41.34 -41.77 34.25
CA ASN A 2 -41.29 -40.29 34.25
C ASN A 2 -42.60 -39.49 34.10
N GLY A 3 -42.92 -38.49 34.94
CA GLY A 3 -42.11 -37.79 35.92
C GLY A 3 -43.00 -36.99 36.88
N LYS A 4 -42.65 -37.09 38.16
CA LYS A 4 -43.16 -36.30 39.28
C LYS A 4 -42.34 -35.01 39.43
N ASN A 5 -42.96 -34.01 40.08
CA ASN A 5 -42.35 -32.90 40.83
C ASN A 5 -42.02 -31.65 39.99
N LEU A 6 -42.19 -30.40 40.44
CA LEU A 6 -42.77 -29.81 41.64
C LEU A 6 -43.01 -28.32 41.31
N ALA A 7 -44.09 -27.74 41.81
CA ALA A 7 -44.27 -26.30 41.86
C ALA A 7 -43.25 -25.63 42.81
N ARG A 8 -42.81 -24.41 42.50
CA ARG A 8 -42.67 -23.36 43.53
C ARG A 8 -42.59 -21.94 42.93
N ARG A 9 -43.56 -21.12 43.34
CA ARG A 9 -43.55 -19.65 43.28
C ARG A 9 -42.46 -19.10 44.21
N THR A 10 -41.83 -17.98 43.84
CA THR A 10 -41.61 -16.83 44.74
C THR A 10 -41.18 -15.60 43.95
N THR A 11 -42.03 -14.59 43.99
CA THR A 11 -41.74 -13.18 43.69
C THR A 11 -40.80 -12.63 44.77
N ALA A 12 -39.74 -11.93 44.38
CA ALA A 12 -39.04 -11.01 45.27
C ALA A 12 -38.47 -9.86 44.43
N ALA A 13 -39.20 -8.75 44.41
CA ALA A 13 -38.68 -7.45 44.00
C ALA A 13 -37.79 -6.92 45.14
N PHE A 14 -36.55 -6.57 44.83
CA PHE A 14 -35.76 -5.65 45.62
C PHE A 14 -35.21 -4.55 44.70
N ALA A 15 -35.44 -3.33 45.16
CA ALA A 15 -35.21 -2.09 44.48
C ALA A 15 -33.80 -1.55 44.73
N ILE A 16 -33.34 -0.74 43.78
CA ILE A 16 -32.36 0.35 43.90
C ILE A 16 -30.91 -0.07 44.25
N GLY A 17 -30.08 0.04 43.22
CA GLY A 17 -28.65 0.23 43.30
C GLY A 17 -28.14 0.47 41.89
N ALA A 18 -28.22 1.71 41.41
CA ALA A 18 -27.60 2.11 40.15
C ALA A 18 -26.08 2.03 40.31
N THR A 19 -25.52 0.84 40.15
CA THR A 19 -24.13 0.70 39.76
C THR A 19 -24.05 1.24 38.35
N ALA A 20 -23.55 2.48 38.23
CA ALA A 20 -22.99 2.97 36.99
C ALA A 20 -21.82 2.04 36.65
N THR A 21 -22.12 0.90 36.01
CA THR A 21 -21.15 0.27 35.15
C THR A 21 -20.84 1.32 34.10
N LEU A 22 -19.70 1.99 34.25
CA LEU A 22 -19.00 2.60 33.14
C LEU A 22 -18.72 1.46 32.16
N VAL A 23 -19.72 1.11 31.37
CA VAL A 23 -19.54 0.42 30.12
C VAL A 23 -18.80 1.46 29.28
N PHE A 24 -17.48 1.44 29.39
CA PHE A 24 -16.62 1.87 28.32
C PHE A 24 -16.99 0.98 27.12
N ALA A 25 -18.08 1.32 26.45
CA ALA A 25 -18.21 1.09 25.03
C ALA A 25 -17.17 2.02 24.40
N GLY A 26 -15.89 1.66 24.55
CA GLY A 26 -14.87 2.16 23.68
C GLY A 26 -15.34 1.76 22.30
N THR A 27 -15.81 2.72 21.52
CA THR A 27 -15.90 2.55 20.09
C THR A 27 -14.53 2.05 19.68
N ALA A 28 -14.44 0.79 19.22
CA ALA A 28 -13.28 0.34 18.49
C ALA A 28 -13.18 1.26 17.29
N GLY A 29 -12.45 2.37 17.46
CA GLY A 29 -12.13 3.27 16.37
C GLY A 29 -11.31 2.43 15.41
N ALA A 30 -11.88 2.16 14.24
CA ALA A 30 -11.18 1.56 13.12
C ALA A 30 -9.82 2.25 12.99
N ASP A 31 -8.75 1.48 13.14
CA ASP A 31 -7.41 1.95 12.80
C ASP A 31 -7.33 1.98 11.26
N PRO A 32 -7.29 3.16 10.62
CA PRO A 32 -7.35 3.25 9.16
C PRO A 32 -6.23 2.46 8.50
N GLN A 33 -5.06 2.37 9.14
CA GLN A 33 -3.94 1.59 8.65
C GLN A 33 -4.24 0.09 8.64
N SER A 34 -4.73 -0.46 9.76
CA SER A 34 -5.15 -1.86 9.86
C SER A 34 -6.18 -2.23 8.79
N ASP A 35 -7.21 -1.39 8.62
CA ASP A 35 -8.28 -1.63 7.65
C ASP A 35 -7.76 -1.57 6.21
N GLY A 36 -6.95 -0.57 5.89
CA GLY A 36 -6.31 -0.44 4.58
C GLY A 36 -5.40 -1.62 4.22
N ILE A 37 -4.67 -2.15 5.21
CA ILE A 37 -3.85 -3.37 5.05
C ILE A 37 -4.74 -4.60 4.82
N GLN A 38 -5.86 -4.72 5.54
CA GLN A 38 -6.78 -5.83 5.36
C GLN A 38 -7.40 -5.81 3.96
N ASP A 39 -7.80 -4.64 3.48
CA ASP A 39 -8.35 -4.47 2.14
C ASP A 39 -7.32 -4.73 1.04
N LEU A 40 -6.07 -4.28 1.26
CA LEU A 40 -4.97 -4.57 0.35
C LEU A 40 -4.69 -6.08 0.26
N ARG A 41 -4.74 -6.82 1.38
CA ARG A 41 -4.62 -8.28 1.41
C ARG A 41 -5.77 -8.97 0.65
N LYS A 42 -7.01 -8.50 0.84
CA LYS A 42 -8.17 -9.02 0.08
C LYS A 42 -7.98 -8.80 -1.43
N ALA A 43 -7.52 -7.61 -1.84
CA ALA A 43 -7.26 -7.30 -3.24
C ALA A 43 -6.13 -8.15 -3.84
N ALA A 44 -5.12 -8.50 -3.05
CA ALA A 44 -3.98 -9.31 -3.48
C ALA A 44 -4.26 -10.82 -3.54
N ALA A 45 -5.33 -11.31 -2.91
CA ALA A 45 -5.57 -12.74 -2.66
C ALA A 45 -5.59 -13.63 -3.91
N ASN A 46 -5.89 -13.07 -5.09
CA ASN A 46 -5.95 -13.82 -6.35
C ASN A 46 -4.61 -13.85 -7.12
N SER A 47 -3.52 -13.32 -6.54
CA SER A 47 -2.19 -13.33 -7.15
C SER A 47 -1.13 -13.58 -6.08
N GLU A 48 -0.37 -14.66 -6.24
CA GLU A 48 0.73 -15.03 -5.34
C GLU A 48 1.80 -13.92 -5.29
N ALA A 49 2.14 -13.34 -6.45
CA ALA A 49 3.10 -12.24 -6.53
C ALA A 49 2.62 -10.99 -5.80
N ASN A 50 1.33 -10.64 -5.93
CA ASN A 50 0.76 -9.51 -5.21
C ASN A 50 0.72 -9.79 -3.70
N SER A 51 0.36 -11.00 -3.31
CA SER A 51 0.28 -11.40 -1.91
C SER A 51 1.67 -11.34 -1.24
N ALA A 52 2.70 -11.88 -1.91
CA ALA A 52 4.08 -11.80 -1.44
C ALA A 52 4.58 -10.35 -1.32
N ALA A 53 4.24 -9.48 -2.27
CA ALA A 53 4.60 -8.07 -2.20
C ALA A 53 3.90 -7.34 -1.04
N VAL A 54 2.62 -7.65 -0.78
CA VAL A 54 1.89 -7.12 0.38
C VAL A 54 2.51 -7.62 1.68
N ASP A 55 2.92 -8.88 1.77
CA ASP A 55 3.59 -9.39 2.97
C ASP A 55 4.94 -8.73 3.23
N VAL A 56 5.74 -8.49 2.18
CA VAL A 56 6.99 -7.73 2.28
C VAL A 56 6.72 -6.28 2.72
N LEU A 57 5.68 -5.66 2.18
CA LEU A 57 5.28 -4.30 2.57
C LEU A 57 4.91 -4.26 4.05
N VAL A 58 3.94 -5.07 4.46
CA VAL A 58 3.40 -5.08 5.83
C VAL A 58 4.43 -5.54 6.86
N GLY A 59 5.35 -6.44 6.48
CA GLY A 59 6.45 -6.87 7.33
C GLY A 59 7.56 -5.81 7.49
N SER A 60 7.54 -4.74 6.71
CA SER A 60 8.56 -3.68 6.77
C SER A 60 8.34 -2.75 7.97
N PRO A 61 9.40 -2.45 8.76
CA PRO A 61 9.31 -1.47 9.84
C PRO A 61 9.00 -0.05 9.32
N LEU A 62 9.13 0.20 8.02
CA LEU A 62 8.78 1.49 7.42
C LEU A 62 7.28 1.78 7.49
N VAL A 63 6.44 0.75 7.47
CA VAL A 63 4.97 0.92 7.58
C VAL A 63 4.57 1.43 8.97
N THR A 64 5.39 1.17 9.99
CA THR A 64 5.15 1.60 11.37
C THR A 64 6.00 2.80 11.78
N THR A 65 7.15 3.00 11.16
CA THR A 65 8.10 4.08 11.48
C THR A 65 7.95 5.17 10.43
N ASN A 66 7.28 6.26 10.80
CA ASN A 66 6.80 7.30 9.88
C ASN A 66 7.92 8.20 9.33
N ILE A 67 8.78 7.64 8.47
CA ILE A 67 9.92 8.32 7.84
C ILE A 67 9.55 8.56 6.37
N ALA A 68 8.67 9.54 6.16
CA ALA A 68 8.08 9.83 4.87
C ALA A 68 8.63 11.14 4.29
N SER A 69 8.82 11.18 2.97
CA SER A 69 9.24 12.38 2.23
C SER A 69 8.37 12.57 0.99
N SER A 70 8.15 13.81 0.56
CA SER A 70 7.38 14.14 -0.66
C SER A 70 8.09 13.68 -1.95
N PHE A 71 9.41 13.59 -1.91
CA PHE A 71 10.22 12.86 -2.88
C PHE A 71 11.11 11.89 -2.14
N GLY A 72 11.08 10.61 -2.54
CA GLY A 72 11.89 9.59 -1.91
C GLY A 72 12.31 8.52 -2.88
N LEU A 73 13.47 7.92 -2.61
CA LEU A 73 13.78 6.60 -3.11
C LEU A 73 13.05 5.57 -2.26
N PHE A 74 12.75 4.42 -2.85
CA PHE A 74 12.45 3.24 -2.05
C PHE A 74 13.66 2.93 -1.16
N ALA A 75 13.42 2.33 0.00
CA ALA A 75 14.41 2.18 1.06
C ALA A 75 15.64 1.38 0.63
N PHE A 76 15.51 0.53 -0.39
CA PHE A 76 16.62 -0.15 -1.03
C PHE A 76 16.37 -0.30 -2.53
N THR A 77 17.45 -0.39 -3.31
CA THR A 77 17.34 -0.77 -4.71
C THR A 77 16.92 -2.23 -4.82
N SER A 78 15.99 -2.54 -5.71
CA SER A 78 15.50 -3.90 -5.91
C SER A 78 16.56 -4.76 -6.63
N PRO A 79 16.91 -5.96 -6.11
CA PRO A 79 17.64 -6.95 -6.88
C PRO A 79 16.83 -7.35 -8.11
N THR A 80 17.46 -7.31 -9.28
CA THR A 80 16.82 -7.52 -10.56
C THR A 80 17.50 -8.66 -11.32
N LEU A 81 16.77 -9.74 -11.56
CA LEU A 81 17.30 -10.95 -12.18
C LEU A 81 17.11 -10.91 -13.70
N GLY A 82 18.06 -11.47 -14.45
CA GLY A 82 17.92 -11.71 -15.90
C GLY A 82 18.25 -10.52 -16.80
N CYS A 83 18.82 -9.44 -16.26
CA CYS A 83 18.96 -8.17 -16.97
C CYS A 83 20.38 -7.59 -17.10
N GLY A 84 21.41 -8.41 -16.88
CA GLY A 84 22.80 -8.00 -17.11
C GLY A 84 23.40 -8.70 -18.34
N PRO A 85 24.17 -8.01 -19.19
CA PRO A 85 24.96 -8.68 -20.22
C PRO A 85 26.01 -9.57 -19.55
N GLY A 86 25.79 -10.89 -19.59
CA GLY A 86 26.68 -11.87 -18.97
C GLY A 86 26.64 -11.96 -17.44
N VAL A 87 25.83 -11.13 -16.75
CA VAL A 87 25.63 -11.21 -15.28
C VAL A 87 24.15 -11.44 -14.95
N PRO A 88 23.82 -12.45 -14.12
CA PRO A 88 22.42 -12.82 -13.87
C PRO A 88 21.66 -11.85 -12.97
N ILE A 89 22.36 -10.89 -12.33
CA ILE A 89 21.79 -9.98 -11.31
C ILE A 89 22.24 -8.54 -11.60
N THR A 90 21.27 -7.62 -11.56
CA THR A 90 21.42 -6.17 -11.65
C THR A 90 20.61 -5.50 -10.53
N LEU A 91 20.57 -4.16 -10.49
CA LEU A 91 19.78 -3.40 -9.53
C LEU A 91 18.79 -2.49 -10.26
N THR A 92 17.54 -2.46 -9.80
CA THR A 92 16.53 -1.50 -10.21
C THR A 92 16.33 -0.48 -9.10
N GLY A 93 16.57 0.79 -9.43
CA GLY A 93 16.14 1.89 -8.57
C GLY A 93 14.62 2.05 -8.66
N ALA A 94 13.99 2.41 -7.55
CA ALA A 94 12.60 2.82 -7.54
C ALA A 94 12.48 4.12 -6.76
N SER A 95 11.59 4.99 -7.22
CA SER A 95 11.30 6.27 -6.57
C SER A 95 9.80 6.51 -6.54
N ALA A 96 9.38 7.36 -5.60
CA ALA A 96 8.06 7.95 -5.65
C ALA A 96 8.13 9.45 -5.37
N SER A 97 7.21 10.18 -6.00
CA SER A 97 7.14 11.64 -5.89
C SER A 97 5.70 12.11 -5.80
N SER A 98 5.47 13.13 -4.98
CA SER A 98 4.22 13.86 -4.86
C SER A 98 4.47 15.36 -5.07
N GLY A 99 3.44 16.09 -5.53
CA GLY A 99 3.56 17.50 -5.91
C GLY A 99 4.19 17.72 -7.30
N GLY A 100 4.59 18.97 -7.60
CA GLY A 100 5.09 19.33 -8.93
C GLY A 100 3.99 19.38 -9.99
N ASP A 101 4.09 18.53 -11.02
CA ASP A 101 3.10 18.38 -12.10
C ASP A 101 1.91 17.48 -11.71
N LEU A 102 1.94 16.88 -10.52
CA LEU A 102 0.90 16.00 -10.01
C LEU A 102 -0.21 16.79 -9.30
N LYS A 103 -1.46 16.31 -9.42
CA LYS A 103 -2.58 16.86 -8.63
C LYS A 103 -2.39 16.51 -7.16
N ALA A 104 -3.05 17.25 -6.26
CA ALA A 104 -3.04 16.88 -4.85
C ALA A 104 -3.63 15.48 -4.64
N GLY A 105 -3.15 14.79 -3.60
CA GLY A 105 -3.52 13.39 -3.36
C GLY A 105 -2.89 12.39 -4.33
N GLN A 106 -2.18 12.84 -5.38
CA GLN A 106 -1.51 11.95 -6.31
C GLN A 106 -0.05 11.70 -5.94
N ILE A 107 0.38 10.47 -6.22
CA ILE A 107 1.77 10.03 -6.14
C ILE A 107 2.14 9.32 -7.43
N ARG A 108 3.34 9.62 -7.95
CA ARG A 108 3.94 8.94 -9.09
C ARG A 108 4.97 7.95 -8.60
N PHE A 109 4.75 6.66 -8.90
CA PHE A 109 5.77 5.62 -8.77
C PHE A 109 6.59 5.55 -10.06
N GLN A 110 7.89 5.31 -9.92
CA GLN A 110 8.81 5.21 -11.05
C GLN A 110 9.88 4.16 -10.77
N ALA A 111 10.17 3.34 -11.79
CA ALA A 111 11.25 2.36 -11.76
C ALA A 111 12.34 2.73 -12.77
N SER A 112 13.60 2.60 -12.37
CA SER A 112 14.78 2.82 -13.19
C SER A 112 15.67 1.56 -13.16
N PRO A 113 15.40 0.56 -14.00
CA PRO A 113 16.30 -0.58 -14.17
C PRO A 113 17.66 -0.12 -14.69
N ARG A 114 18.76 -0.68 -14.16
CA ARG A 114 20.12 -0.42 -14.68
C ARG A 114 20.42 -1.25 -15.93
N VAL A 115 19.58 -1.10 -16.95
CA VAL A 115 19.69 -1.78 -18.24
C VAL A 115 19.66 -0.72 -19.33
N SER A 116 20.56 -0.82 -20.30
CA SER A 116 20.56 0.07 -21.47
C SER A 116 19.51 -0.37 -22.48
N GLY A 117 18.80 0.59 -23.05
CA GLY A 117 17.84 0.35 -24.13
C GLY A 117 16.43 0.82 -23.77
N VAL A 118 15.52 0.68 -24.72
CA VAL A 118 14.12 1.08 -24.56
C VAL A 118 13.31 -0.14 -24.14
N ALA A 119 12.61 -0.04 -23.01
CA ALA A 119 11.69 -1.07 -22.57
C ALA A 119 10.64 -1.33 -23.67
N LYS A 120 10.31 -2.61 -23.86
CA LYS A 120 9.28 -3.11 -24.79
C LYS A 120 8.00 -3.49 -24.07
N GLY A 121 8.10 -3.84 -22.79
CA GLY A 121 6.96 -4.15 -21.94
C GLY A 121 7.23 -3.81 -20.48
N SER A 122 6.16 -3.49 -19.77
CA SER A 122 6.16 -3.32 -18.31
C SER A 122 5.14 -4.28 -17.71
N GLY A 123 5.63 -5.28 -16.98
CA GLY A 123 4.86 -6.10 -16.06
C GLY A 123 5.15 -5.70 -14.61
N LEU A 124 5.56 -4.45 -14.38
CA LEU A 124 5.78 -3.90 -13.05
C LEU A 124 4.45 -3.56 -12.38
N THR A 125 4.40 -3.72 -11.07
CA THR A 125 3.24 -3.43 -10.23
C THR A 125 3.70 -2.71 -8.97
N ALA A 126 2.94 -1.70 -8.56
CA ALA A 126 3.03 -1.12 -7.23
C ALA A 126 1.83 -1.54 -6.38
N VAL A 127 2.08 -2.08 -5.20
CA VAL A 127 1.09 -2.23 -4.13
C VAL A 127 1.31 -1.10 -3.13
N TRP A 128 0.25 -0.46 -2.65
CA TRP A 128 0.38 0.68 -1.75
C TRP A 128 -0.76 0.77 -0.75
N VAL A 129 -0.46 1.40 0.38
CA VAL A 129 -1.42 1.74 1.43
C VAL A 129 -1.08 3.11 1.99
N ASN A 130 -2.08 3.99 2.05
CA ASN A 130 -2.03 5.24 2.77
C ASN A 130 -2.31 4.94 4.25
N THR A 131 -1.27 4.95 5.08
CA THR A 131 -1.38 4.65 6.52
C THR A 131 -2.13 5.73 7.29
N SER A 132 -2.36 6.90 6.68
CA SER A 132 -3.10 8.01 7.31
C SER A 132 -4.62 7.92 7.07
N THR A 133 -5.06 7.34 5.95
CA THR A 133 -6.48 7.30 5.55
C THR A 133 -7.04 5.89 5.40
N GLY A 134 -6.19 4.88 5.30
CA GLY A 134 -6.57 3.51 4.97
C GLY A 134 -6.81 3.25 3.48
N ALA A 135 -6.75 4.28 2.62
CA ALA A 135 -6.82 4.08 1.17
C ALA A 135 -5.69 3.15 0.72
N SER A 136 -5.99 2.15 -0.11
CA SER A 136 -4.98 1.20 -0.58
C SER A 136 -5.28 0.74 -2.00
N GLY A 137 -4.27 0.19 -2.68
CA GLY A 137 -4.45 -0.26 -4.05
C GLY A 137 -3.29 -1.04 -4.63
N ILE A 138 -3.59 -1.68 -5.78
CA ILE A 138 -2.63 -2.38 -6.62
C ILE A 138 -2.68 -1.72 -8.00
N ALA A 139 -1.56 -1.18 -8.45
CA ALA A 139 -1.47 -0.41 -9.68
C ALA A 139 -0.39 -1.01 -10.60
N PRO A 140 -0.77 -1.52 -11.78
CA PRO A 140 0.17 -1.81 -12.85
C PRO A 140 0.93 -0.55 -13.26
N ILE A 141 2.23 -0.66 -13.45
CA ILE A 141 3.11 0.42 -13.91
C ILE A 141 3.14 0.43 -15.43
N ASP A 142 2.02 0.83 -16.01
CA ASP A 142 1.69 0.73 -17.44
C ASP A 142 1.75 2.08 -18.17
N GLY A 143 2.37 3.11 -17.56
CA GLY A 143 2.54 4.41 -18.21
C GLY A 143 3.32 4.29 -19.53
N VAL A 144 3.03 5.18 -20.46
CA VAL A 144 3.65 5.25 -21.78
C VAL A 144 4.24 6.62 -22.02
N THR A 145 5.37 6.65 -22.73
CA THR A 145 6.00 7.87 -23.24
C THR A 145 5.25 8.39 -24.46
N GLU A 146 5.57 9.60 -24.90
CA GLU A 146 5.07 10.19 -26.15
C GLU A 146 5.39 9.36 -27.41
N PHE A 147 6.38 8.46 -27.33
CA PHE A 147 6.75 7.54 -28.40
C PHE A 147 6.04 6.18 -28.32
N GLY A 148 5.08 6.02 -27.42
CA GLY A 148 4.31 4.78 -27.25
C GLY A 148 5.09 3.64 -26.59
N THR A 149 6.20 3.95 -25.91
CA THR A 149 7.00 2.95 -25.18
C THR A 149 6.73 3.02 -23.68
N PRO A 150 6.89 1.94 -22.90
CA PRO A 150 6.70 1.97 -21.45
C PRO A 150 7.56 3.05 -20.78
N SER A 151 6.92 3.93 -20.01
CA SER A 151 7.59 4.96 -19.20
C SER A 151 8.12 4.42 -17.87
N LEU A 152 7.75 3.17 -17.52
CA LEU A 152 8.03 2.54 -16.23
C LEU A 152 7.60 3.40 -15.04
N SER A 153 6.52 4.16 -15.23
CA SER A 153 5.94 5.02 -14.22
C SER A 153 4.42 4.95 -14.23
N LYS A 154 3.81 5.25 -13.08
CA LYS A 154 2.36 5.35 -12.93
C LYS A 154 2.02 6.40 -11.90
N VAL A 155 1.03 7.22 -12.21
CA VAL A 155 0.39 8.11 -11.25
C VAL A 155 -0.82 7.39 -10.66
N VAL A 156 -0.91 7.37 -9.34
CA VAL A 156 -2.07 6.85 -8.61
C VAL A 156 -2.64 7.94 -7.72
N ASP A 157 -3.94 7.87 -7.47
CA ASP A 157 -4.61 8.70 -6.48
C ASP A 157 -4.61 7.95 -5.14
N SER A 158 -3.71 8.33 -4.25
CA SER A 158 -3.56 7.73 -2.93
C SER A 158 -4.26 8.54 -1.83
N GLY A 159 -4.76 9.73 -2.16
CA GLY A 159 -5.11 10.75 -1.20
C GLY A 159 -3.89 11.32 -0.45
N PRO A 160 -4.09 12.41 0.33
CA PRO A 160 -3.04 12.99 1.14
C PRO A 160 -2.69 12.13 2.35
N GLY A 161 -1.46 12.24 2.84
CA GLY A 161 -0.96 11.49 4.00
C GLY A 161 0.30 10.67 3.70
N ASN A 162 0.59 9.71 4.55
CA ASN A 162 1.76 8.84 4.41
C ASN A 162 1.39 7.57 3.65
N VAL A 163 2.11 7.28 2.58
CA VAL A 163 1.87 6.17 1.67
C VAL A 163 3.06 5.23 1.73
N ALA A 164 2.82 4.02 2.25
CA ALA A 164 3.75 2.92 2.15
C ALA A 164 3.48 2.17 0.83
N ALA A 165 4.53 1.82 0.09
CA ALA A 165 4.38 1.09 -1.16
C ALA A 165 5.46 0.04 -1.35
N ALA A 166 5.15 -1.02 -2.09
CA ALA A 166 6.11 -1.95 -2.64
C ALA A 166 6.03 -2.00 -4.17
N LEU A 167 7.17 -2.01 -4.86
CA LEU A 167 7.27 -2.10 -6.32
C LEU A 167 8.02 -3.37 -6.71
N PHE A 168 7.45 -4.13 -7.64
CA PHE A 168 7.96 -5.43 -8.09
C PHE A 168 7.45 -5.77 -9.49
N GLY A 169 7.88 -6.89 -10.06
CA GLY A 169 7.31 -7.45 -11.28
C GLY A 169 8.37 -7.63 -12.36
N THR A 170 8.04 -7.32 -13.61
CA THR A 170 8.96 -7.53 -14.74
C THR A 170 9.09 -6.34 -15.68
N VAL A 171 10.25 -6.23 -16.32
CA VAL A 171 10.47 -5.28 -17.43
C VAL A 171 11.07 -6.05 -18.60
N THR A 172 10.48 -5.92 -19.78
CA THR A 172 10.95 -6.63 -20.98
C THR A 172 11.68 -5.66 -21.90
N TYR A 173 12.83 -6.08 -22.41
CA TYR A 173 13.64 -5.43 -23.44
C TYR A 173 13.70 -6.33 -24.68
N ALA A 174 14.34 -5.87 -25.76
CA ALA A 174 14.46 -6.67 -26.97
C ALA A 174 15.11 -8.04 -26.73
N ASP A 175 16.16 -8.08 -25.90
CA ASP A 175 17.00 -9.27 -25.72
C ASP A 175 16.98 -9.82 -24.28
N ALA A 176 16.15 -9.27 -23.39
CA ALA A 176 16.14 -9.64 -21.98
C ALA A 176 14.79 -9.39 -21.30
N THR A 177 14.48 -10.19 -20.27
CA THR A 177 13.37 -9.93 -19.34
C THR A 177 13.93 -9.82 -17.93
N CYS A 178 13.73 -8.64 -17.33
CA CYS A 178 14.11 -8.36 -15.95
C CYS A 178 13.03 -8.84 -15.01
N VAL A 179 13.39 -9.56 -13.95
CA VAL A 179 12.51 -9.81 -12.80
C VAL A 179 12.95 -8.91 -11.66
N VAL A 180 12.13 -7.93 -11.30
CA VAL A 180 12.37 -6.95 -10.24
C VAL A 180 11.73 -7.48 -8.96
N LEU A 181 12.56 -7.81 -7.97
CA LEU A 181 12.06 -8.26 -6.66
C LEU A 181 11.38 -7.10 -5.90
N PRO A 182 10.50 -7.39 -4.94
CA PRO A 182 9.86 -6.34 -4.15
C PRO A 182 10.87 -5.43 -3.44
N THR A 183 10.73 -4.13 -3.66
CA THR A 183 11.34 -3.08 -2.83
C THR A 183 10.26 -2.25 -2.18
N VAL A 184 10.50 -1.77 -0.96
CA VAL A 184 9.52 -1.01 -0.15
C VAL A 184 9.98 0.41 0.13
N GLY A 185 9.03 1.34 0.21
CA GLY A 185 9.28 2.75 0.50
C GLY A 185 8.11 3.39 1.23
N MET A 186 8.36 4.55 1.84
CA MET A 186 7.36 5.36 2.54
C MET A 186 7.47 6.81 2.04
N PHE A 187 6.33 7.40 1.68
CA PHE A 187 6.27 8.68 0.98
C PHE A 187 5.17 9.56 1.55
N THR A 188 5.37 10.87 1.59
CA THR A 188 4.32 11.82 2.01
C THR A 188 3.65 12.40 0.78
N VAL A 189 2.32 12.43 0.77
CA VAL A 189 1.50 13.08 -0.25
C VAL A 189 0.85 14.29 0.37
N ALA A 190 1.16 15.47 -0.18
CA ALA A 190 0.63 16.72 0.33
C ALA A 190 -0.89 16.83 0.09
N PRO A 191 -1.65 17.41 1.03
CA PRO A 191 -3.03 17.83 0.80
C PRO A 191 -3.11 18.96 -0.22
N ASP A 192 -4.31 19.18 -0.77
CA ASP A 192 -4.61 20.37 -1.57
C ASP A 192 -4.16 21.62 -0.80
N ALA A 193 -3.41 22.50 -1.46
CA ALA A 193 -3.10 23.80 -0.88
C ALA A 193 -4.43 24.53 -0.63
N PRO A 194 -4.66 25.11 0.57
CA PRO A 194 -5.85 25.92 0.78
C PRO A 194 -5.87 27.04 -0.25
N ALA A 195 -7.03 27.26 -0.86
CA ALA A 195 -7.21 28.30 -1.86
C ALA A 195 -6.66 29.63 -1.32
N ALA A 196 -5.78 30.27 -2.09
CA ALA A 196 -5.22 31.55 -1.71
C ALA A 196 -6.39 32.51 -1.37
N PRO A 197 -6.33 33.25 -0.25
CA PRO A 197 -7.40 34.18 0.09
C PRO A 197 -7.58 35.16 -1.08
N ALA A 198 -8.82 35.28 -1.56
CA ALA A 198 -9.16 36.22 -2.61
C ALA A 198 -8.71 37.63 -2.18
N LYS A 199 -7.94 38.29 -3.05
CA LYS A 199 -7.43 39.64 -2.82
C LYS A 199 -8.53 40.68 -3.06
#